data_AF-V5GBW8-F1
#
_entry.id   AF-V5GBW8-F1
#
_cell.length_a   1.000
_cell.length_b   1.000
_cell.length_c   1.000
_cell.angle_alpha   90.00
_cell.angle_beta   90.00
_cell.angle_gamma   90.00
#
_symmetry.space_group_name_H-M   'P 1'
#
loop_
_entity.id
_entity.type
_entity.pdbx_description
1 polymer ?
#
loop_
_entity_poly.entity_id
_entity_poly.type
_entity_poly.pdbx_seq_one_letter_code
_entity_poly.pdbx_strand_id
1 'polypeptide(L)'
;CDKYEGEKPPPPTRGVIKSASSNSLDAVEDDDAQEQETVNVQDLVPRVDISNQITEAILNDLADKNWKVRNEVLTKISTIVQDAKFIKPNLGDLPQALAVRLTDSNVKIAQSALNLCELITKAMGPPCK
;
A
#
# COMPACT_ATOMS: atom_id res chain seq x y z
N CYS A 1 -32.64 -20.58 -29.58
CA CYS A 1 -31.51 -20.29 -28.68
C CYS A 1 -30.25 -20.26 -29.52
N ASP A 2 -29.64 -19.10 -29.69
CA ASP A 2 -28.21 -18.90 -29.42
C ASP A 2 -27.92 -17.41 -29.67
N LYS A 3 -27.78 -16.67 -28.57
CA LYS A 3 -27.39 -15.25 -28.58
C LYS A 3 -25.88 -15.27 -28.60
N TYR A 4 -25.28 -15.21 -29.79
CA TYR A 4 -23.83 -15.16 -29.93
C TYR A 4 -23.31 -13.86 -29.31
N GLU A 5 -22.84 -14.00 -28.06
CA GLU A 5 -21.79 -13.21 -27.42
C GLU A 5 -20.69 -12.82 -28.43
N GLY A 6 -20.20 -11.58 -28.38
CA GLY A 6 -18.87 -11.30 -28.93
C GLY A 6 -18.52 -9.89 -29.39
N GLU A 7 -19.44 -8.94 -29.55
CA GLU A 7 -19.07 -7.63 -30.08
C GLU A 7 -18.57 -6.67 -28.99
N LYS A 8 -17.24 -6.57 -28.87
CA LYS A 8 -16.59 -5.42 -28.23
C LYS A 8 -16.72 -4.23 -29.19
N PRO A 9 -17.31 -3.09 -28.78
CA PRO A 9 -17.38 -1.93 -29.65
C PRO A 9 -15.97 -1.41 -29.96
N PRO A 10 -15.70 -1.01 -31.22
CA PRO A 10 -14.38 -0.56 -31.62
C PRO A 10 -13.98 0.73 -30.90
N PRO A 11 -12.66 0.97 -30.69
CA PRO A 11 -12.19 2.16 -29.99
C PRO A 11 -12.55 3.43 -30.79
N PRO A 12 -13.04 4.50 -30.13
CA PRO A 12 -13.35 5.75 -30.79
C PRO A 12 -12.06 6.45 -31.25
N THR A 13 -11.84 6.48 -32.57
CA THR A 13 -10.74 7.21 -33.19
C THR A 13 -11.23 8.58 -33.64
N ARG A 14 -10.83 9.64 -32.92
CA ARG A 14 -11.01 11.03 -33.38
C ARG A 14 -9.72 11.51 -34.04
N GLY A 15 -9.56 11.29 -35.34
CA GLY A 15 -8.55 11.98 -36.18
C GLY A 15 -8.87 13.48 -36.30
N VAL A 16 -8.04 14.40 -36.80
CA VAL A 16 -6.82 14.49 -37.63
C VAL A 16 -6.23 15.90 -37.29
N ILE A 17 -4.93 16.27 -37.40
CA ILE A 17 -4.25 16.82 -38.60
C ILE A 17 -2.70 16.80 -38.46
N LYS A 18 -2.04 16.39 -39.56
CA LYS A 18 -0.58 16.35 -39.78
C LYS A 18 0.03 17.74 -40.03
N SER A 19 1.28 17.93 -39.63
CA SER A 19 2.27 18.71 -40.39
C SER A 19 3.67 18.14 -40.13
N ALA A 20 4.40 17.89 -41.22
CA ALA A 20 5.68 17.20 -41.26
C ALA A 20 6.85 18.15 -40.99
N SER A 21 7.84 17.71 -40.21
CA SER A 21 9.25 18.12 -40.35
C SER A 21 10.16 17.10 -39.67
N SER A 22 11.18 16.69 -40.40
CA SER A 22 12.22 15.71 -40.08
C SER A 22 13.16 16.20 -38.96
N ASN A 23 13.49 15.33 -38.00
CA ASN A 23 14.84 14.75 -37.81
C ASN A 23 15.04 14.29 -36.35
N SER A 24 15.46 13.03 -36.23
CA SER A 24 16.28 12.48 -35.14
C SER A 24 15.61 12.07 -33.82
N LEU A 25 16.11 10.92 -33.36
CA LEU A 25 16.30 10.41 -32.00
C LEU A 25 15.09 9.89 -31.19
N ASP A 26 15.04 8.55 -31.14
CA ASP A 26 14.83 7.71 -29.96
C ASP A 26 13.58 8.00 -29.10
N ALA A 27 12.53 7.20 -29.30
CA ALA A 27 11.40 7.15 -28.38
C ALA A 27 10.86 5.72 -28.36
N VAL A 28 11.33 4.98 -27.36
CA VAL A 28 10.81 3.71 -26.90
C VAL A 28 9.30 3.80 -26.66
N GLU A 29 8.66 2.68 -26.99
CA GLU A 29 7.24 2.39 -26.84
C GLU A 29 6.77 2.52 -25.39
N ASP A 30 5.47 2.82 -25.26
CA ASP A 30 4.55 2.20 -24.29
C ASP A 30 4.73 2.58 -22.80
N ASP A 31 3.88 3.47 -22.31
CA ASP A 31 2.79 3.07 -21.40
C ASP A 31 1.91 4.28 -21.11
N ASP A 32 0.69 4.20 -21.64
CA ASP A 32 -0.43 5.10 -21.36
C ASP A 32 -0.91 4.82 -19.94
N ALA A 33 -0.28 5.43 -18.93
CA ALA A 33 -0.85 5.50 -17.59
C ALA A 33 -2.01 6.51 -17.58
N GLN A 34 -3.10 6.18 -18.27
CA GLN A 34 -4.42 6.68 -17.95
C GLN A 34 -4.65 6.41 -16.47
N GLU A 35 -4.59 7.46 -15.66
CA GLU A 35 -5.18 7.47 -14.32
C GLU A 35 -6.68 7.18 -14.49
N GLN A 36 -7.04 5.90 -14.58
CA GLN A 36 -8.37 5.46 -14.27
C GLN A 36 -8.59 5.91 -12.83
N GLU A 37 -9.40 6.95 -12.66
CA GLU A 37 -10.13 7.24 -11.44
C GLU A 37 -11.01 6.02 -11.13
N THR A 38 -10.37 4.95 -10.67
CA THR A 38 -11.04 3.93 -9.90
C THR A 38 -11.49 4.68 -8.66
N VAL A 39 -12.80 4.98 -8.59
CA VAL A 39 -13.44 5.37 -7.34
C VAL A 39 -13.02 4.28 -6.37
N ASN A 40 -12.06 4.61 -5.52
CA ASN A 40 -11.40 3.60 -4.72
C ASN A 40 -12.46 3.10 -3.76
N VAL A 41 -12.94 1.88 -3.96
CA VAL A 41 -13.99 1.27 -3.13
C VAL A 41 -13.57 1.24 -1.65
N GLN A 42 -12.27 1.39 -1.37
CA GLN A 42 -11.68 1.55 -0.05
C GLN A 42 -11.98 2.91 0.61
N ASP A 43 -12.38 3.93 -0.14
CA ASP A 43 -12.76 5.25 0.39
C ASP A 43 -14.23 5.32 0.84
N LEU A 44 -15.02 4.30 0.49
CA LEU A 44 -16.39 4.11 0.96
C LEU A 44 -16.45 3.46 2.35
N VAL A 45 -15.32 2.97 2.87
CA VAL A 45 -15.21 2.33 4.19
C VAL A 45 -14.52 3.29 5.16
N PRO A 46 -15.05 3.49 6.38
CA PRO A 46 -14.43 4.39 7.34
C PRO A 46 -13.02 3.91 7.69
N ARG A 47 -12.03 4.76 7.41
CA ARG A 47 -10.63 4.54 7.80
C ARG A 47 -10.49 4.69 9.32
N VAL A 48 -10.01 3.63 9.95
CA VAL A 48 -9.78 3.55 11.40
C VAL A 48 -8.48 4.27 11.75
N ASP A 49 -8.52 5.06 12.82
CA ASP A 49 -7.31 5.61 13.40
C ASP A 49 -6.73 4.63 14.42
N ILE A 50 -5.56 4.06 14.11
CA ILE A 50 -4.87 3.11 14.99
C ILE A 50 -3.85 3.78 15.92
N SER A 51 -3.63 5.10 15.80
CA SER A 51 -2.69 5.84 16.66
C SER A 51 -3.03 5.67 18.15
N ASN A 52 -4.32 5.68 18.51
CA ASN A 52 -4.77 5.46 19.89
C ASN A 52 -4.42 4.06 20.44
N GLN A 53 -4.24 3.07 19.55
CA GLN A 53 -3.86 1.71 19.95
C GLN A 53 -2.34 1.56 20.07
N ILE A 54 -1.56 2.36 19.31
CA ILE A 54 -0.10 2.43 19.43
C ILE A 54 0.27 3.32 20.61
N THR A 55 0.24 2.73 21.79
CA THR A 55 0.68 3.39 23.03
C THR A 55 2.21 3.39 23.16
N GLU A 56 2.76 4.33 23.94
CA GLU A 56 4.19 4.38 24.26
C GLU A 56 4.70 3.07 24.90
N ALA A 57 3.84 2.36 25.64
CA ALA A 57 4.16 1.05 26.20
C ALA A 57 4.51 0.03 25.10
N ILE A 58 3.73 -0.02 24.01
CA ILE A 58 3.99 -0.90 22.86
C ILE A 58 5.33 -0.55 22.21
N LEU A 59 5.65 0.74 22.09
CA LEU A 59 6.92 1.18 21.52
C LEU A 59 8.12 0.79 22.40
N ASN A 60 7.98 0.91 23.72
CA ASN A 60 9.00 0.47 24.68
C ASN A 60 9.18 -1.05 24.65
N ASP A 61 8.10 -1.82 24.64
CA ASP A 61 8.15 -3.29 24.57
C ASP A 61 8.72 -3.77 23.22
N LEU A 62 8.48 -3.02 22.13
CA LEU A 62 9.11 -3.28 20.84
C LEU A 62 10.63 -3.10 20.90
N ALA A 63 11.15 -2.24 21.79
CA ALA A 63 12.57 -1.99 22.04
C ALA A 63 13.18 -2.85 23.16
N ASP A 64 12.42 -3.81 23.69
CA ASP A 64 12.89 -4.67 24.77
C ASP A 64 14.09 -5.54 24.32
N LYS A 65 14.98 -5.84 25.27
CA LYS A 65 16.15 -6.69 25.02
C LYS A 65 15.74 -8.12 24.65
N ASN A 66 14.61 -8.59 25.16
CA ASN A 66 14.08 -9.91 24.91
C ASN A 66 13.34 -9.97 23.56
N TRP A 67 13.92 -10.68 22.61
CA TRP A 67 13.34 -10.84 21.26
C TRP A 67 11.95 -11.49 21.28
N LYS A 68 11.59 -12.25 22.33
CA LYS A 68 10.25 -12.83 22.48
C LYS A 68 9.21 -11.75 22.74
N VAL A 69 9.53 -10.79 23.61
CA VAL A 69 8.65 -9.64 23.89
C VAL A 69 8.46 -8.83 22.60
N ARG A 70 9.56 -8.54 21.89
CA ARG A 70 9.48 -7.86 20.57
C ARG A 70 8.57 -8.59 19.60
N ASN A 71 8.64 -9.93 19.55
CA ASN A 71 7.80 -10.74 18.67
C ASN A 71 6.31 -10.70 19.04
N GLU A 72 6.00 -10.77 20.34
CA GLU A 72 4.61 -10.67 20.83
C GLU A 72 4.00 -9.31 20.48
N VAL A 73 4.78 -8.24 20.66
CA VAL A 73 4.37 -6.88 20.31
C VAL A 73 4.15 -6.75 18.81
N LEU A 74 5.07 -7.24 17.97
CA LEU A 74 4.87 -7.25 16.51
C LEU A 74 3.61 -8.01 16.08
N THR A 75 3.35 -9.15 16.73
CA THR A 75 2.14 -9.94 16.47
C THR A 75 0.89 -9.15 16.85
N LYS A 76 0.91 -8.50 18.01
CA LYS A 76 -0.20 -7.65 18.48
C LYS A 76 -0.48 -6.49 17.52
N ILE A 77 0.55 -5.80 17.03
CA ILE A 77 0.40 -4.72 16.04
C ILE A 77 -0.17 -5.26 14.73
N SER A 78 0.31 -6.42 14.27
CA SER A 78 -0.23 -7.08 13.06
C SER A 78 -1.72 -7.38 13.20
N THR A 79 -2.15 -7.91 14.35
CA THR A 79 -3.58 -8.15 14.62
C THR A 79 -4.40 -6.85 14.63
N ILE A 80 -3.89 -5.78 15.23
CA ILE A 80 -4.57 -4.48 15.26
C ILE A 80 -4.79 -3.96 13.83
N VAL A 81 -3.77 -4.04 12.98
CA VAL A 81 -3.87 -3.57 11.58
C VAL A 81 -4.82 -4.47 10.77
N GLN A 82 -4.79 -5.79 10.99
CA GLN A 82 -5.71 -6.73 10.34
C GLN A 82 -7.17 -6.50 10.72
N ASP A 83 -7.44 -6.18 11.99
CA ASP A 83 -8.79 -5.89 12.48
C ASP A 83 -9.32 -4.56 11.92
N ALA A 84 -8.44 -3.55 11.85
CA ALA A 84 -8.78 -2.25 11.30
C ALA A 84 -9.13 -2.28 9.80
N LYS A 85 -8.51 -3.17 9.01
CA LYS A 85 -8.60 -3.33 7.53
C LYS A 85 -8.22 -2.11 6.70
N PHE A 86 -8.72 -0.93 7.05
CA PHE A 86 -8.41 0.36 6.45
C PHE A 86 -7.96 1.33 7.53
N ILE A 87 -6.72 1.79 7.43
CA ILE A 87 -6.14 2.68 8.42
C ILE A 87 -5.88 4.07 7.84
N LYS A 88 -5.96 5.09 8.69
CA LYS A 88 -5.49 6.42 8.34
C LYS A 88 -3.96 6.42 8.20
N PRO A 89 -3.38 7.35 7.41
CA PRO A 89 -1.92 7.51 7.31
C PRO A 89 -1.27 7.98 8.62
N ASN A 90 -2.07 8.37 9.63
CA ASN A 90 -1.57 8.77 10.93
C ASN A 90 -1.23 7.54 11.80
N LEU A 91 0.03 7.14 11.78
CA LEU A 91 0.57 6.04 12.59
C LEU A 91 1.36 6.48 13.83
N GLY A 92 1.48 7.79 14.06
CA GLY A 92 2.37 8.33 15.10
C GLY A 92 3.80 7.82 14.93
N ASP A 93 4.40 7.33 16.02
CA ASP A 93 5.79 6.86 16.07
C ASP A 93 5.99 5.38 15.68
N LEU A 94 4.91 4.67 15.32
CA LEU A 94 5.00 3.27 14.89
C LEU A 94 5.96 3.06 13.71
N PRO A 95 5.93 3.86 12.62
CA PRO A 95 6.80 3.62 11.46
C PRO A 95 8.27 3.75 11.83
N GLN A 96 8.60 4.71 12.70
CA GLN A 96 9.96 4.92 13.17
C GLN A 96 10.43 3.76 14.04
N ALA A 97 9.60 3.29 14.96
CA ALA A 97 9.93 2.14 15.79
C ALA A 97 10.07 0.85 14.98
N LEU A 98 9.21 0.65 13.98
CA LEU A 98 9.24 -0.50 13.07
C LEU A 98 10.47 -0.48 12.16
N ALA A 99 10.93 0.69 11.71
CA ALA A 99 12.14 0.83 10.90
C ALA A 99 13.38 0.28 11.62
N VAL A 100 13.51 0.49 12.93
CA VAL A 100 14.62 -0.07 13.74
C VAL A 100 14.50 -1.60 13.88
N ARG A 101 13.31 -2.17 13.70
CA ARG A 101 13.09 -3.64 13.74
C ARG A 101 13.40 -4.32 12.41
N LEU A 102 13.42 -3.59 11.30
CA LEU A 102 13.85 -4.15 10.00
C LEU A 102 15.33 -4.56 10.00
N THR A 103 16.15 -3.95 10.86
CA THR A 103 17.58 -4.27 11.04
C THR A 103 17.86 -5.02 12.34
N ASP A 104 16.85 -5.68 12.92
CA ASP A 104 17.00 -6.46 14.15
C ASP A 104 18.02 -7.60 13.96
N SER A 105 18.80 -7.89 15.01
CA SER A 105 19.78 -8.98 14.99
C SER A 105 19.14 -10.36 14.76
N ASN A 106 17.85 -10.51 15.09
CA ASN A 106 17.10 -11.73 14.83
C ASN A 106 16.35 -11.63 13.48
N VAL A 107 16.76 -12.45 12.52
CA VAL A 107 16.17 -12.49 11.17
C VAL A 107 14.66 -12.75 11.20
N LYS A 108 14.15 -13.53 12.15
CA LYS A 108 12.69 -13.78 12.26
C LYS A 108 11.92 -12.51 12.61
N ILE A 109 12.49 -11.67 13.48
CA ILE A 109 11.92 -10.39 13.87
C ILE A 109 11.97 -9.42 12.70
N ALA A 110 13.10 -9.34 12.00
CA ALA A 110 13.26 -8.51 10.81
C ALA A 110 12.25 -8.87 9.71
N GLN A 111 12.07 -10.17 9.43
CA GLN A 111 11.07 -10.66 8.47
C GLN A 111 9.64 -10.36 8.93
N SER A 112 9.33 -10.55 10.21
CA SER A 112 8.01 -10.23 10.75
C SER A 112 7.71 -8.73 10.68
N ALA A 113 8.71 -7.88 10.90
CA ALA A 113 8.57 -6.44 10.76
C ALA A 113 8.31 -6.04 9.30
N LEU A 114 9.00 -6.68 8.35
CA LEU A 114 8.77 -6.46 6.91
C LEU A 114 7.35 -6.85 6.48
N ASN A 115 6.86 -8.00 6.92
CA ASN A 115 5.49 -8.44 6.65
C ASN A 115 4.46 -7.47 7.26
N LEU A 116 4.76 -6.90 8.43
CA LEU A 116 3.91 -5.88 9.04
C LEU A 116 3.90 -4.58 8.21
N CYS A 117 5.04 -4.14 7.69
CA CYS A 117 5.10 -2.99 6.77
C CYS A 117 4.23 -3.21 5.53
N GLU A 118 4.26 -4.42 4.95
CA GLU A 118 3.44 -4.78 3.79
C GLU A 118 1.95 -4.71 4.14
N LEU A 119 1.57 -5.25 5.30
CA LEU A 119 0.19 -5.22 5.80
C LEU A 119 -0.31 -3.78 6.02
N ILE A 120 0.52 -2.92 6.62
CA ILE A 120 0.23 -1.50 6.84
C ILE A 120 0.04 -0.79 5.49
N THR A 121 0.93 -1.02 4.53
CA THR A 121 0.85 -0.43 3.18
C THR A 121 -0.47 -0.83 2.49
N LYS A 122 -0.83 -2.11 2.56
CA LYS A 122 -2.12 -2.61 2.02
C LYS A 122 -3.32 -1.98 2.71
N ALA A 123 -3.26 -1.80 4.03
CA ALA A 123 -4.35 -1.21 4.81
C ALA A 123 -4.49 0.31 4.60
N MET A 124 -3.41 1.02 4.28
CA MET A 124 -3.48 2.44 3.91
C MET A 124 -4.01 2.64 2.49
N GLY A 125 -3.59 1.79 1.57
CA GLY A 125 -3.88 1.95 0.15
C GLY A 125 -3.20 3.20 -0.46
N PRO A 126 -3.48 3.49 -1.74
CA PRO A 126 -2.96 4.69 -2.40
C PRO A 126 -3.40 5.95 -1.65
N PRO A 127 -2.58 7.02 -1.65
CA PRO A 127 -3.00 8.31 -1.11
C PRO A 127 -4.25 8.77 -1.87
N CYS A 128 -5.38 8.80 -1.18
CA CYS A 128 -6.60 9.43 -1.69
C CYS A 128 -6.30 10.93 -1.88
N LYS A 129 -6.46 11.39 -3.12
CA LYS A 129 -6.27 12.79 -3.55
C LYS A 129 -7.37 13.68 -2.98
#